data_AF-A0A0P1GPX7-F1
#
_entry.id   AF-A0A0P1GPX7-F1
#
_cell.length_a   1.000
_cell.length_b   1.000
_cell.length_c   1.000
_cell.angle_alpha   90.00
_cell.angle_beta   90.00
_cell.angle_gamma   90.00
#
_symmetry.space_group_name_H-M   'P 1'
#
loop_
_entity.id
_entity.type
_entity.pdbx_description
1 polymer ?
#
loop_
_entity_poly.entity_id
_entity_poly.type
_entity_poly.pdbx_seq_one_letter_code
_entity_poly.pdbx_strand_id
1 'polypeptide(L)'
;MYRIALLGVAIIIGGCVQSSKAGSDTSHSHEHAHYHSASHVQMSIKGDQRCIRSQATPAHSVGQFPTRGNPHSFRPQDLTVCVDATPEKTGQVTRSTSASGITLSGILLRPGTAEYYDPNGRRGFSRDRSSGWRVEGMGAASQLGMDHANAHVDHRGLYHYHAPADIWTADLIGGDSASLIGYAADGFEIHYIGDQARSSWQLKSGTRPAGANSPGGRYDGTYEQDYAYRADSGTLDECNGATVEGRYVYFATDTYPFFPRCFKGTVSRDLQRRR
;
A
#
# COMPACT_ATOMS: atom_id res chain seq x y z
N MET A 1 2.28 -8.23 27.66
CA MET A 1 1.26 -8.38 26.60
C MET A 1 0.82 -6.99 26.17
N TYR A 2 1.28 -6.50 25.01
CA TYR A 2 0.76 -5.25 24.45
C TYR A 2 -0.58 -5.56 23.77
N ARG A 3 -1.67 -4.94 24.23
CA ARG A 3 -2.97 -5.04 23.56
C ARG A 3 -3.03 -4.00 22.45
N ILE A 4 -3.29 -4.44 21.22
CA ILE A 4 -3.66 -3.55 20.12
C ILE A 4 -5.14 -3.21 20.31
N ALA A 5 -5.47 -1.92 20.37
CA ALA A 5 -6.85 -1.42 20.41
C ALA A 5 -7.10 -0.61 19.14
N LEU A 6 -8.28 -0.78 18.53
CA LEU A 6 -8.68 -0.04 17.32
C LEU A 6 -9.82 0.91 17.67
N LEU A 7 -9.66 2.20 17.39
CA LEU A 7 -10.75 3.17 17.41
C LEU A 7 -11.42 3.18 16.04
N GLY A 8 -12.73 2.88 16.00
CA GLY A 8 -13.54 2.87 14.79
C GLY A 8 -14.26 4.20 14.56
N VAL A 9 -14.39 4.61 13.30
CA VAL A 9 -15.21 5.77 12.90
C VAL A 9 -16.57 5.31 12.37
N ALA A 10 -17.63 5.90 12.90
CA ALA A 10 -18.94 5.92 12.25
C ALA A 10 -18.95 6.99 11.16
N ILE A 11 -19.06 6.59 9.89
CA ILE A 11 -19.17 7.52 8.77
C ILE A 11 -20.60 8.07 8.71
N ILE A 12 -20.79 9.34 9.08
CA ILE A 12 -22.03 10.08 8.85
C ILE A 12 -21.95 10.73 7.47
N ILE A 13 -22.82 10.31 6.54
CA ILE A 13 -22.89 10.86 5.19
C ILE A 13 -23.71 12.16 5.24
N GLY A 14 -23.04 13.31 5.35
CA GLY A 14 -23.64 14.64 5.23
C GLY A 14 -23.33 15.27 3.87
N GLY A 15 -24.32 15.40 2.99
CA GLY A 15 -24.18 16.15 1.74
C GLY A 15 -24.16 17.65 1.99
N CYS A 16 -23.15 18.35 1.46
CA CYS A 16 -23.05 19.81 1.59
C CYS A 16 -23.50 20.49 0.28
N VAL A 17 -24.55 21.31 0.36
CA VAL A 17 -24.97 22.25 -0.69
C VAL A 17 -24.15 23.54 -0.51
N GLN A 18 -23.45 23.98 -1.56
CA GLN A 18 -22.74 25.26 -1.57
C GLN A 18 -23.66 26.39 -2.03
N SER A 19 -23.68 27.50 -1.28
CA SER A 19 -24.23 28.78 -1.72
C SER A 19 -23.11 29.81 -1.75
N SER A 20 -22.81 30.34 -2.94
CA SER A 20 -21.79 31.37 -3.17
C SER A 20 -22.33 32.78 -2.90
N LYS A 21 -21.57 33.61 -2.18
CA LYS A 21 -21.64 35.07 -2.29
C LYS A 21 -20.23 35.64 -2.45
N ALA A 22 -20.09 36.50 -3.45
CA ALA A 22 -18.86 37.16 -3.85
C ALA A 22 -18.56 38.38 -2.96
N GLY A 23 -17.28 38.63 -2.70
CA GLY A 23 -16.74 39.85 -2.12
C GLY A 23 -15.29 40.02 -2.57
N SER A 24 -15.01 41.14 -3.22
CA SER A 24 -13.72 41.54 -3.79
C SER A 24 -12.77 42.09 -2.72
N ASP A 25 -11.49 41.72 -2.76
CA ASP A 25 -10.41 42.68 -2.53
C ASP A 25 -9.05 42.17 -3.03
N THR A 26 -8.25 43.09 -3.56
CA THR A 26 -6.98 42.87 -4.25
C THR A 26 -5.79 43.08 -3.32
N SER A 27 -4.86 42.11 -3.22
CA SER A 27 -3.45 42.39 -2.91
C SER A 27 -2.53 41.21 -3.30
N HIS A 28 -1.37 41.56 -3.87
CA HIS A 28 -0.34 40.64 -4.36
C HIS A 28 0.27 39.79 -3.25
N SER A 29 0.25 38.46 -3.42
CA SER A 29 1.17 37.55 -2.77
C SER A 29 1.36 36.29 -3.63
N HIS A 30 2.56 35.72 -3.54
CA HIS A 30 3.08 34.64 -4.37
C HIS A 30 2.11 33.45 -4.44
N GLU A 31 1.82 33.03 -5.67
CA GLU A 31 0.94 31.92 -5.99
C GLU A 31 1.62 30.59 -5.61
N HIS A 32 1.52 30.22 -4.33
CA HIS A 32 1.58 28.82 -3.93
C HIS A 32 0.31 28.17 -4.46
N ALA A 33 0.43 27.53 -5.62
CA ALA A 33 -0.61 26.67 -6.17
C ALA A 33 -0.86 25.51 -5.18
N HIS A 34 -1.78 25.73 -4.24
CA HIS A 34 -2.41 24.67 -3.48
C HIS A 34 -3.25 23.85 -4.46
N TYR A 35 -2.63 22.83 -5.05
CA TYR A 35 -3.36 21.74 -5.69
C TYR A 35 -4.06 20.92 -4.59
N HIS A 36 -5.11 21.47 -4.01
CA HIS A 36 -6.16 20.67 -3.35
C HIS A 36 -7.06 20.11 -4.45
N SER A 37 -6.54 19.15 -5.22
CA SER A 37 -7.42 18.30 -5.99
C SER A 37 -8.06 17.37 -4.97
N ALA A 38 -9.26 17.70 -4.51
CA ALA A 38 -10.05 16.79 -3.68
C ALA A 38 -10.15 15.47 -4.44
N SER A 39 -9.54 14.41 -3.93
CA SER A 39 -9.63 13.08 -4.53
C SER A 39 -11.11 12.71 -4.61
N HIS A 40 -11.67 12.65 -5.82
CA HIS A 40 -13.06 12.27 -5.99
C HIS A 40 -13.18 10.76 -5.78
N VAL A 41 -13.47 10.37 -4.54
CA VAL A 41 -13.63 8.98 -4.13
C VAL A 41 -15.07 8.75 -3.72
N GLN A 42 -15.66 7.68 -4.24
CA GLN A 42 -16.98 7.22 -3.87
C GLN A 42 -16.86 5.81 -3.32
N MET A 43 -17.33 5.62 -2.10
CA MET A 43 -17.47 4.29 -1.50
C MET A 43 -18.94 3.92 -1.46
N SER A 44 -19.27 2.71 -1.90
CA SER A 44 -20.62 2.16 -1.80
C SER A 44 -20.58 0.72 -1.34
N ILE A 45 -21.66 0.30 -0.67
CA ILE A 45 -21.90 -1.10 -0.35
C ILE A 45 -23.16 -1.52 -1.11
N LYS A 46 -23.06 -2.59 -1.89
CA LYS A 46 -24.18 -3.19 -2.60
C LYS A 46 -24.15 -4.69 -2.39
N GLY A 47 -25.10 -5.20 -1.61
CA GLY A 47 -25.10 -6.59 -1.19
C GLY A 47 -23.87 -6.90 -0.32
N ASP A 48 -23.12 -7.92 -0.70
CA ASP A 48 -21.88 -8.39 -0.07
C ASP A 48 -20.62 -7.69 -0.62
N GLN A 49 -20.75 -6.67 -1.48
CA GLN A 49 -19.61 -5.97 -2.06
C GLN A 49 -19.47 -4.56 -1.53
N ARG A 50 -18.25 -4.22 -1.09
CA ARG A 50 -17.78 -2.87 -0.82
C ARG A 50 -16.94 -2.40 -2.00
N CYS A 51 -17.42 -1.38 -2.71
CA CYS A 51 -16.76 -0.83 -3.88
C CYS A 51 -16.20 0.56 -3.60
N ILE A 52 -14.94 0.78 -3.99
CA ILE A 52 -14.29 2.09 -3.98
C ILE A 52 -14.02 2.49 -5.42
N ARG A 53 -14.64 3.60 -5.84
CA ARG A 53 -14.44 4.23 -7.15
C ARG A 53 -13.65 5.52 -6.97
N SER A 54 -12.58 5.71 -7.73
CA SER A 54 -11.72 6.88 -7.67
C SER A 54 -11.10 7.19 -9.02
N GLN A 55 -10.43 8.35 -9.12
CA GLN A 55 -9.53 8.67 -10.24
C GLN A 55 -8.07 8.26 -9.96
N ALA A 56 -7.84 7.46 -8.91
CA ALA A 56 -6.52 7.09 -8.42
C ALA A 56 -5.53 8.27 -8.26
N THR A 57 -6.07 9.44 -7.89
CA THR A 57 -5.33 10.66 -7.58
C THR A 57 -5.30 10.83 -6.06
N PRO A 58 -4.12 10.87 -5.42
CA PRO A 58 -4.04 11.04 -3.97
C PRO A 58 -4.44 12.47 -3.58
N ALA A 59 -4.86 12.63 -2.32
CA ALA A 59 -5.19 13.95 -1.75
C ALA A 59 -3.94 14.77 -1.38
N HIS A 60 -2.76 14.16 -1.40
CA HIS A 60 -1.48 14.82 -1.17
C HIS A 60 -0.73 15.05 -2.49
N SER A 61 0.35 15.82 -2.43
CA SER A 61 1.21 16.06 -3.60
C SER A 61 1.91 14.77 -4.05
N VAL A 62 1.89 14.53 -5.36
CA VAL A 62 2.66 13.46 -6.02
C VAL A 62 4.05 13.99 -6.38
N GLY A 63 5.05 13.12 -6.34
CA GLY A 63 6.39 13.44 -6.82
C GLY A 63 6.43 13.83 -8.31
N GLN A 64 7.57 14.38 -8.75
CA GLN A 64 7.76 14.70 -10.17
C GLN A 64 8.02 13.42 -10.96
N PHE A 65 7.23 13.19 -12.01
CA PHE A 65 7.35 12.03 -12.91
C PHE A 65 7.27 12.49 -14.38
N PRO A 66 8.22 12.10 -15.25
CA PRO A 66 9.19 11.02 -15.08
C PRO A 66 10.45 11.43 -14.29
N THR A 67 11.15 10.42 -13.76
CA THR A 67 12.47 10.51 -13.13
C THR A 67 13.46 9.56 -13.81
N ARG A 68 14.74 9.62 -13.43
CA ARG A 68 15.75 8.63 -13.87
C ARG A 68 15.36 7.19 -13.48
N GLY A 69 14.70 7.02 -12.33
CA GLY A 69 14.23 5.73 -11.82
C GLY A 69 12.87 5.30 -12.38
N ASN A 70 12.06 6.23 -12.87
CA ASN A 70 10.74 5.94 -13.42
C ASN A 70 10.44 6.77 -14.68
N PRO A 71 10.48 6.18 -15.89
CA PRO A 71 10.28 6.92 -17.14
C PRO A 71 8.82 7.26 -17.44
N HIS A 72 7.87 6.89 -16.57
CA HIS A 72 6.44 7.09 -16.80
C HIS A 72 5.97 8.39 -16.14
N SER A 73 4.85 8.93 -16.62
CA SER A 73 4.22 10.15 -16.08
C SER A 73 2.91 9.81 -15.40
N PHE A 74 2.59 10.52 -14.31
CA PHE A 74 1.30 10.40 -13.65
C PHE A 74 0.15 10.77 -14.58
N ARG A 75 -0.91 9.96 -14.55
CA ARG A 75 -2.19 10.24 -15.22
C ARG A 75 -3.31 9.76 -14.32
N PRO A 76 -4.33 10.60 -14.03
CA PRO A 76 -5.55 10.13 -13.38
C PRO A 76 -6.13 8.93 -14.13
N GLN A 77 -6.61 7.94 -13.40
CA GLN A 77 -7.19 6.71 -13.94
C GLN A 77 -8.51 6.42 -13.24
N ASP A 78 -9.59 6.25 -13.99
CA ASP A 78 -10.84 5.75 -13.42
C ASP A 78 -10.64 4.31 -12.93
N LEU A 79 -10.60 4.15 -11.61
CA LEU A 79 -10.43 2.89 -10.92
C LEU A 79 -11.72 2.55 -10.17
N THR A 80 -12.14 1.30 -10.26
CA THR A 80 -13.17 0.74 -9.37
C THR A 80 -12.63 -0.58 -8.86
N VAL A 81 -12.60 -0.73 -7.53
CA VAL A 81 -12.22 -1.97 -6.86
C VAL A 81 -13.35 -2.34 -5.92
N CYS A 82 -13.92 -3.51 -6.11
CA CYS A 82 -14.90 -4.09 -5.21
C CYS A 82 -14.26 -5.24 -4.42
N VAL A 83 -14.45 -5.27 -3.11
CA VAL A 83 -14.01 -6.35 -2.21
C VAL A 83 -15.19 -6.81 -1.36
N ASP A 84 -15.03 -7.95 -0.67
CA ASP A 84 -16.05 -8.46 0.26
C ASP A 84 -16.33 -7.43 1.36
N ALA A 85 -17.60 -7.09 1.57
CA ALA A 85 -18.04 -6.15 2.60
C ALA A 85 -18.07 -6.78 3.99
N THR A 86 -18.19 -8.11 4.07
CA THR A 86 -18.35 -8.94 5.27
C THR A 86 -17.39 -10.14 5.21
N PRO A 87 -16.07 -9.89 5.19
CA PRO A 87 -15.08 -10.92 4.93
C PRO A 87 -14.99 -11.94 6.08
N GLU A 88 -14.84 -13.20 5.71
CA GLU A 88 -14.64 -14.32 6.65
C GLU A 88 -13.36 -15.08 6.35
N LYS A 89 -12.79 -15.72 7.38
CA LYS A 89 -11.62 -16.58 7.19
C LYS A 89 -12.05 -17.87 6.49
N THR A 90 -11.39 -18.18 5.38
CA THR A 90 -11.66 -19.39 4.58
C THR A 90 -10.90 -20.63 5.11
N GLY A 91 -9.97 -20.44 6.05
CA GLY A 91 -9.01 -21.46 6.47
C GLY A 91 -7.87 -21.69 5.47
N GLN A 92 -7.89 -21.01 4.32
CA GLN A 92 -6.84 -21.05 3.30
C GLN A 92 -6.12 -19.71 3.23
N VAL A 93 -4.83 -19.73 2.86
CA VAL A 93 -4.02 -18.53 2.70
C VAL A 93 -3.70 -18.30 1.23
N THR A 94 -4.21 -17.20 0.67
CA THR A 94 -3.92 -16.78 -0.71
C THR A 94 -2.76 -15.80 -0.74
N ARG A 95 -1.73 -16.06 -1.56
CA ARG A 95 -0.52 -15.23 -1.70
C ARG A 95 -0.38 -14.51 -3.06
N SER A 96 -1.30 -14.78 -3.98
CA SER A 96 -1.20 -14.31 -5.37
C SER A 96 -2.25 -13.26 -5.70
N THR A 97 -1.92 -11.99 -5.46
CA THR A 97 -2.75 -10.83 -5.81
C THR A 97 -1.97 -9.80 -6.64
N SER A 98 -2.69 -8.96 -7.39
CA SER A 98 -2.12 -7.84 -8.16
C SER A 98 -1.82 -6.63 -7.28
N ALA A 99 -2.56 -6.48 -6.18
CA ALA A 99 -2.39 -5.50 -5.12
C ALA A 99 -2.79 -6.11 -3.77
N SER A 100 -2.29 -5.54 -2.69
CA SER A 100 -2.68 -5.91 -1.32
C SER A 100 -4.07 -5.46 -0.95
N GLY A 101 -4.52 -4.36 -1.56
CA GLY A 101 -5.79 -3.72 -1.25
C GLY A 101 -5.87 -2.34 -1.89
N ILE A 102 -6.85 -1.57 -1.43
CA ILE A 102 -7.10 -0.19 -1.85
C ILE A 102 -7.34 0.70 -0.63
N THR A 103 -6.77 1.91 -0.64
CA THR A 103 -6.96 2.89 0.43
C THR A 103 -8.36 3.50 0.41
N LEU A 104 -8.75 4.12 1.53
CA LEU A 104 -9.97 4.94 1.59
C LEU A 104 -9.95 6.11 0.59
N SER A 105 -8.76 6.61 0.24
CA SER A 105 -8.52 7.61 -0.81
C SER A 105 -8.45 7.03 -2.23
N GLY A 106 -8.68 5.72 -2.41
CA GLY A 106 -8.78 5.11 -3.72
C GLY A 106 -7.44 4.88 -4.43
N ILE A 107 -6.34 4.71 -3.70
CA ILE A 107 -5.00 4.38 -4.21
C ILE A 107 -4.70 2.91 -3.93
N LEU A 108 -4.11 2.20 -4.89
CA LEU A 108 -3.75 0.79 -4.71
C LEU A 108 -2.53 0.65 -3.80
N LEU A 109 -2.57 -0.38 -2.95
CA LEU A 109 -1.46 -0.81 -2.11
C LEU A 109 -0.72 -1.95 -2.82
N ARG A 110 0.52 -1.73 -3.25
CA ARG A 110 1.30 -2.70 -4.05
C ARG A 110 2.73 -2.76 -3.50
N PRO A 111 2.95 -3.43 -2.36
CA PRO A 111 4.26 -3.41 -1.69
C PRO A 111 5.34 -4.20 -2.44
N GLY A 112 4.94 -5.09 -3.34
CA GLY A 112 5.85 -5.90 -4.13
C GLY A 112 5.92 -5.47 -5.60
N THR A 113 7.01 -5.82 -6.25
CA THR A 113 7.23 -5.51 -7.67
C THR A 113 6.96 -6.71 -8.58
N ALA A 114 6.95 -6.45 -9.90
CA ALA A 114 7.02 -7.48 -10.93
C ALA A 114 8.47 -7.76 -11.38
N GLU A 115 9.45 -7.13 -10.73
CA GLU A 115 10.86 -7.17 -11.11
C GLU A 115 11.58 -8.24 -10.28
N TYR A 116 12.58 -8.86 -10.89
CA TYR A 116 13.45 -9.88 -10.32
C TYR A 116 14.90 -9.53 -10.64
N TYR A 117 15.83 -10.04 -9.84
CA TYR A 117 17.26 -9.93 -10.12
C TYR A 117 17.57 -10.48 -11.51
N ASP A 118 18.24 -9.65 -12.31
CA ASP A 118 18.76 -9.98 -13.63
C ASP A 118 20.07 -9.22 -13.86
N PRO A 119 21.24 -9.89 -13.84
CA PRO A 119 22.53 -9.22 -14.02
C PRO A 119 22.68 -8.56 -15.40
N ASN A 120 21.88 -8.94 -16.39
CA ASN A 120 21.89 -8.36 -17.74
C ASN A 120 20.86 -7.24 -17.90
N GLY A 121 19.97 -7.06 -16.91
CA GLY A 121 18.98 -5.99 -16.92
C GLY A 121 19.63 -4.62 -16.72
N ARG A 122 19.07 -3.56 -17.36
CA ARG A 122 19.62 -2.19 -17.31
C ARG A 122 19.88 -1.67 -15.89
N ARG A 123 19.09 -2.13 -14.91
CA ARG A 123 19.19 -1.75 -13.49
C ARG A 123 19.57 -2.94 -12.59
N GLY A 124 20.02 -4.04 -13.17
CA GLY A 124 20.15 -5.31 -12.47
C GLY A 124 18.81 -6.04 -12.27
N PHE A 125 17.75 -5.61 -12.95
CA PHE A 125 16.39 -6.15 -12.82
C PHE A 125 15.73 -6.40 -14.18
N SER A 126 14.87 -7.41 -14.24
CA SER A 126 13.93 -7.65 -15.33
C SER A 126 12.66 -8.38 -14.86
N ARG A 127 11.76 -8.68 -15.80
CA ARG A 127 10.57 -9.51 -15.53
C ARG A 127 10.86 -11.02 -15.57
N ASP A 128 12.10 -11.43 -15.84
CA ASP A 128 12.48 -12.83 -15.81
C ASP A 128 12.54 -13.34 -14.37
N ARG A 129 11.71 -14.32 -14.05
CA ARG A 129 11.56 -14.89 -12.70
C ARG A 129 12.63 -15.93 -12.39
N SER A 130 13.49 -16.28 -13.35
CA SER A 130 14.43 -17.39 -13.29
C SER A 130 15.38 -17.35 -12.09
N SER A 131 15.76 -16.16 -11.63
CA SER A 131 16.60 -15.99 -10.43
C SER A 131 15.88 -16.36 -9.13
N GLY A 132 14.56 -16.23 -9.08
CA GLY A 132 13.76 -16.39 -7.86
C GLY A 132 13.94 -15.26 -6.84
N TRP A 133 14.77 -14.24 -7.12
CA TRP A 133 15.01 -13.08 -6.27
C TRP A 133 14.12 -11.92 -6.72
N ARG A 134 12.93 -11.81 -6.13
CA ARG A 134 11.96 -10.76 -6.45
C ARG A 134 12.33 -9.47 -5.74
N VAL A 135 12.39 -8.37 -6.49
CA VAL A 135 12.75 -7.06 -5.97
C VAL A 135 11.66 -6.57 -5.03
N GLU A 136 12.08 -6.12 -3.86
CA GLU A 136 11.22 -5.48 -2.88
C GLU A 136 11.08 -3.99 -3.18
N GLY A 137 9.84 -3.48 -3.20
CA GLY A 137 9.53 -2.11 -3.65
C GLY A 137 10.33 -1.06 -2.91
N MET A 138 10.27 -1.10 -1.57
CA MET A 138 11.06 -0.19 -0.73
C MET A 138 12.54 -0.55 -0.66
N GLY A 139 12.89 -1.83 -0.85
CA GLY A 139 14.27 -2.30 -0.90
C GLY A 139 15.08 -1.71 -2.06
N ALA A 140 14.41 -1.38 -3.17
CA ALA A 140 14.99 -0.77 -4.35
C ALA A 140 14.40 0.61 -4.69
N ALA A 141 13.90 1.34 -3.67
CA ALA A 141 13.11 2.56 -3.85
C ALA A 141 13.74 3.59 -4.80
N SER A 142 15.04 3.87 -4.63
CA SER A 142 15.78 4.80 -5.48
C SER A 142 15.85 4.34 -6.94
N GLN A 143 16.10 3.05 -7.18
CA GLN A 143 16.20 2.47 -8.52
C GLN A 143 14.84 2.41 -9.24
N LEU A 144 13.75 2.30 -8.48
CA LEU A 144 12.36 2.28 -8.97
C LEU A 144 11.74 3.68 -9.07
N GLY A 145 12.44 4.71 -8.58
CA GLY A 145 11.99 6.10 -8.62
C GLY A 145 10.80 6.35 -7.71
N MET A 146 10.81 5.81 -6.49
CA MET A 146 9.79 6.14 -5.49
C MET A 146 9.89 7.62 -5.10
N ASP A 147 8.74 8.24 -4.85
CA ASP A 147 8.64 9.60 -4.31
C ASP A 147 8.54 9.62 -2.79
N HIS A 148 8.32 10.82 -2.23
CA HIS A 148 8.23 11.06 -0.79
C HIS A 148 7.03 10.40 -0.11
N ALA A 149 6.06 9.86 -0.85
CA ALA A 149 4.92 9.13 -0.31
C ALA A 149 5.12 7.61 -0.38
N ASN A 150 6.35 7.14 -0.61
CA ASN A 150 6.68 5.73 -0.83
C ASN A 150 5.88 5.11 -1.99
N ALA A 151 5.68 5.90 -3.05
CA ALA A 151 4.89 5.51 -4.22
C ALA A 151 5.60 5.85 -5.52
N HIS A 152 5.09 5.25 -6.60
CA HIS A 152 5.48 5.64 -7.95
C HIS A 152 4.36 5.32 -8.93
N VAL A 153 4.55 5.71 -10.19
CA VAL A 153 3.59 5.45 -11.28
C VAL A 153 3.97 4.21 -12.08
N ASP A 154 3.00 3.41 -12.48
CA ASP A 154 3.23 2.31 -13.42
C ASP A 154 3.29 2.79 -14.89
N HIS A 155 3.51 1.87 -15.82
CA HIS A 155 3.59 2.17 -17.26
C HIS A 155 2.34 2.82 -17.89
N ARG A 156 1.19 2.76 -17.21
CA ARG A 156 -0.07 3.40 -17.61
C ARG A 156 -0.23 4.79 -16.98
N GLY A 157 0.65 5.17 -16.05
CA GLY A 157 0.57 6.39 -15.25
C GLY A 157 -0.18 6.23 -13.94
N LEU A 158 -0.57 5.00 -13.55
CA LEU A 158 -1.31 4.74 -12.31
C LEU A 158 -0.38 4.85 -11.10
N TYR A 159 -0.69 5.79 -10.20
CA TYR A 159 -0.01 5.97 -8.92
C TYR A 159 -0.41 4.91 -7.89
N HIS A 160 0.55 4.40 -7.11
CA HIS A 160 0.30 3.37 -6.11
C HIS A 160 1.38 3.34 -5.02
N TYR A 161 0.98 3.02 -3.78
CA TYR A 161 1.88 2.98 -2.61
C TYR A 161 2.58 1.63 -2.48
N HIS A 162 3.86 1.66 -2.11
CA HIS A 162 4.66 0.50 -1.73
C HIS A 162 4.81 0.37 -0.21
N ALA A 163 4.71 1.47 0.54
CA ALA A 163 4.69 1.48 2.01
C ALA A 163 3.90 2.66 2.59
N PRO A 164 3.51 2.60 3.88
CA PRO A 164 3.10 3.77 4.67
C PRO A 164 4.08 4.94 4.53
N ALA A 165 3.56 6.17 4.54
CA ALA A 165 4.38 7.38 4.57
C ALA A 165 3.65 8.49 5.33
N ASP A 166 4.39 9.28 6.12
CA ASP A 166 3.87 10.31 7.02
C ASP A 166 2.86 11.24 6.34
N ILE A 167 3.10 11.60 5.07
CA ILE A 167 2.25 12.53 4.30
C ILE A 167 0.79 12.09 4.19
N TRP A 168 0.49 10.80 4.38
CA TRP A 168 -0.88 10.29 4.36
C TRP A 168 -1.25 9.44 5.58
N THR A 169 -0.32 9.23 6.52
CA THR A 169 -0.56 8.44 7.74
C THR A 169 -0.41 9.19 9.05
N ALA A 170 0.21 10.38 9.06
CA ALA A 170 0.55 11.09 10.30
C ALA A 170 -0.68 11.38 11.19
N ASP A 171 -1.79 11.80 10.59
CA ASP A 171 -3.03 12.13 11.32
C ASP A 171 -3.75 10.90 11.90
N LEU A 172 -3.30 9.68 11.55
CA LEU A 172 -3.86 8.42 12.02
C LEU A 172 -3.19 7.92 13.31
N ILE A 173 -2.05 8.52 13.68
CA ILE A 173 -1.28 8.11 14.85
C ILE A 173 -1.58 9.03 16.04
N GLY A 174 -2.12 8.46 17.11
CA GLY A 174 -2.32 9.12 18.40
C GLY A 174 -3.80 9.45 18.70
N GLY A 175 -4.22 9.20 19.95
CA GLY A 175 -5.56 9.56 20.45
C GLY A 175 -6.73 8.94 19.67
N ASP A 176 -7.85 9.66 19.59
CA ASP A 176 -9.13 9.27 18.95
C ASP A 176 -9.05 9.12 17.41
N SER A 177 -7.86 9.11 16.82
CA SER A 177 -7.66 9.01 15.37
C SER A 177 -8.08 7.65 14.81
N ALA A 178 -8.71 7.70 13.64
CA ALA A 178 -9.11 6.52 12.88
C ALA A 178 -7.87 5.79 12.36
N SER A 179 -7.69 4.53 12.73
CA SER A 179 -6.54 3.73 12.26
C SER A 179 -6.76 3.09 10.89
N LEU A 180 -7.99 3.08 10.39
CA LEU A 180 -8.35 2.42 9.13
C LEU A 180 -7.78 3.18 7.93
N ILE A 181 -6.94 2.52 7.13
CA ILE A 181 -6.37 3.10 5.91
C ILE A 181 -7.02 2.58 4.63
N GLY A 182 -7.68 1.42 4.68
CA GLY A 182 -8.29 0.81 3.51
C GLY A 182 -8.75 -0.63 3.74
N TYR A 183 -9.04 -1.32 2.63
CA TYR A 183 -9.50 -2.71 2.65
C TYR A 183 -8.58 -3.59 1.81
N ALA A 184 -8.27 -4.76 2.35
CA ALA A 184 -7.44 -5.77 1.72
C ALA A 184 -8.15 -6.43 0.55
N ALA A 185 -7.38 -7.14 -0.28
CA ALA A 185 -7.90 -7.82 -1.46
C ALA A 185 -9.01 -8.84 -1.16
N ASP A 186 -9.06 -9.35 0.07
CA ASP A 186 -10.09 -10.27 0.60
C ASP A 186 -11.16 -9.58 1.45
N GLY A 187 -11.20 -8.24 1.48
CA GLY A 187 -12.24 -7.44 2.15
C GLY A 187 -11.93 -7.04 3.59
N PHE A 188 -10.99 -7.70 4.27
CA PHE A 188 -10.63 -7.35 5.65
C PHE A 188 -10.03 -5.95 5.74
N GLU A 189 -10.26 -5.28 6.86
CA GLU A 189 -9.71 -3.95 7.14
C GLU A 189 -8.18 -3.98 7.18
N ILE A 190 -7.55 -2.93 6.64
CA ILE A 190 -6.12 -2.64 6.82
C ILE A 190 -6.00 -1.40 7.69
N HIS A 191 -5.30 -1.52 8.80
CA HIS A 191 -5.06 -0.43 9.75
C HIS A 191 -3.60 0.00 9.77
N TYR A 192 -3.36 1.24 10.18
CA TYR A 192 -2.03 1.74 10.51
C TYR A 192 -2.09 2.39 11.91
N ILE A 193 -1.18 1.95 12.79
CA ILE A 193 -1.11 2.37 14.20
C ILE A 193 0.34 2.62 14.65
N GLY A 194 1.24 2.88 13.70
CA GLY A 194 2.68 3.01 13.93
C GLY A 194 3.29 1.81 14.67
N ASP A 195 4.21 2.09 15.60
CA ASP A 195 5.03 1.10 16.33
C ASP A 195 4.25 0.09 17.20
N GLN A 196 2.94 0.28 17.37
CA GLN A 196 2.08 -0.69 18.05
C GLN A 196 1.88 -1.95 17.20
N ALA A 197 1.88 -1.83 15.88
CA ALA A 197 1.84 -2.94 14.93
C ALA A 197 3.26 -3.30 14.49
N ARG A 198 3.81 -4.40 15.01
CA ARG A 198 5.17 -4.85 14.72
C ARG A 198 5.15 -6.10 13.86
N SER A 199 5.73 -5.99 12.66
CA SER A 199 5.91 -7.14 11.78
C SER A 199 6.74 -8.24 12.46
N SER A 200 6.35 -9.48 12.21
CA SER A 200 7.12 -10.67 12.59
C SER A 200 8.08 -11.14 11.49
N TRP A 201 8.24 -10.36 10.42
CA TRP A 201 9.23 -10.59 9.39
C TRP A 201 10.53 -9.88 9.74
N GLN A 202 11.63 -10.62 9.70
CA GLN A 202 12.95 -10.12 10.08
C GLN A 202 13.89 -10.19 8.88
N LEU A 203 14.71 -9.16 8.71
CA LEU A 203 15.81 -9.20 7.76
C LEU A 203 16.80 -10.28 8.20
N LYS A 204 17.18 -11.17 7.28
CA LYS A 204 18.19 -12.20 7.58
C LYS A 204 19.56 -11.56 7.81
N SER A 205 20.36 -12.17 8.68
CA SER A 205 21.78 -11.82 8.85
C SER A 205 22.66 -12.56 7.84
N GLY A 206 23.83 -12.01 7.52
CA GLY A 206 24.85 -12.69 6.69
C GLY A 206 24.74 -12.34 5.20
N THR A 207 25.19 -13.26 4.35
CA THR A 207 25.28 -13.07 2.89
C THR A 207 24.35 -13.99 2.12
N ARG A 208 23.83 -13.49 0.99
CA ARG A 208 23.09 -14.27 0.01
C ARG A 208 23.99 -15.36 -0.58
N PRO A 209 23.42 -16.46 -1.10
CA PRO A 209 24.17 -17.46 -1.86
C PRO A 209 24.97 -16.83 -2.99
N ALA A 210 26.13 -17.40 -3.31
CA ALA A 210 26.88 -17.05 -4.51
C ALA A 210 26.34 -17.82 -5.73
N GLY A 211 26.48 -17.26 -6.93
CA GLY A 211 26.17 -17.95 -8.19
C GLY A 211 25.53 -17.03 -9.23
N ALA A 212 25.49 -17.47 -10.49
CA ALA A 212 25.02 -16.67 -11.63
C ALA A 212 23.56 -16.19 -11.51
N ASN A 213 22.72 -16.96 -10.80
CA ASN A 213 21.30 -16.65 -10.60
C ASN A 213 21.02 -16.03 -9.21
N SER A 214 22.04 -15.54 -8.51
CA SER A 214 21.88 -14.87 -7.22
C SER A 214 22.55 -13.50 -7.24
N PRO A 215 21.91 -12.47 -6.65
CA PRO A 215 22.50 -11.14 -6.55
C PRO A 215 23.74 -11.08 -5.67
N GLY A 216 24.01 -12.11 -4.86
CA GLY A 216 25.13 -12.12 -3.92
C GLY A 216 25.04 -10.99 -2.89
N GLY A 217 26.16 -10.67 -2.23
CA GLY A 217 26.22 -9.62 -1.22
C GLY A 217 25.49 -9.96 0.08
N ARG A 218 25.25 -8.96 0.93
CA ARG A 218 24.55 -9.14 2.21
C ARG A 218 23.04 -9.18 2.01
N TYR A 219 22.33 -9.81 2.94
CA TYR A 219 20.89 -9.58 3.07
C TYR A 219 20.67 -8.13 3.51
N ASP A 220 20.21 -7.29 2.58
CA ASP A 220 20.07 -5.83 2.79
C ASP A 220 18.63 -5.32 2.60
N GLY A 221 17.70 -6.20 2.22
CA GLY A 221 16.30 -5.88 2.05
C GLY A 221 15.91 -5.52 0.61
N THR A 222 16.84 -5.51 -0.34
CA THR A 222 16.59 -5.29 -1.77
C THR A 222 15.62 -6.31 -2.35
N TYR A 223 15.61 -7.54 -1.83
CA TYR A 223 14.77 -8.62 -2.32
C TYR A 223 13.84 -9.15 -1.24
N GLU A 224 12.65 -9.61 -1.62
CA GLU A 224 11.70 -10.22 -0.68
C GLU A 224 12.32 -11.42 0.04
N GLN A 225 13.17 -12.17 -0.66
CA GLN A 225 13.88 -13.34 -0.16
C GLN A 225 14.95 -12.98 0.87
N ASP A 226 15.23 -11.69 1.13
CA ASP A 226 16.12 -11.27 2.22
C ASP A 226 15.44 -11.38 3.59
N TYR A 227 14.12 -11.43 3.63
CA TYR A 227 13.34 -11.51 4.85
C TYR A 227 12.95 -12.95 5.17
N ALA A 228 12.74 -13.22 6.44
CA ALA A 228 12.18 -14.48 6.89
C ALA A 228 11.18 -14.23 8.02
N TYR A 229 10.05 -14.93 7.94
CA TYR A 229 9.07 -14.92 9.01
C TYR A 229 9.64 -15.58 10.26
N ARG A 230 9.44 -14.94 11.41
CA ARG A 230 9.82 -15.41 12.74
C ARG A 230 8.61 -15.21 13.62
N ALA A 231 7.85 -16.29 13.81
CA ALA A 231 6.67 -16.29 14.67
C ALA A 231 7.00 -15.64 16.02
N ASP A 232 6.07 -14.81 16.50
CA ASP A 232 6.14 -14.13 17.80
C ASP A 232 7.32 -13.16 17.98
N SER A 233 8.07 -12.83 16.91
CA SER A 233 9.11 -11.78 16.96
C SER A 233 8.52 -10.35 16.92
N GLY A 234 7.31 -10.22 16.39
CA GLY A 234 6.51 -8.99 16.41
C GLY A 234 5.15 -9.22 17.08
N THR A 235 4.19 -8.35 16.78
CA THR A 235 2.79 -8.46 17.24
C THR A 235 1.85 -9.04 16.18
N LEU A 236 2.36 -9.24 14.95
CA LEU A 236 1.57 -9.64 13.78
C LEU A 236 1.94 -11.04 13.28
N ASP A 237 1.01 -11.70 12.62
CA ASP A 237 1.23 -12.99 11.98
C ASP A 237 1.93 -12.88 10.62
N GLU A 238 2.11 -14.01 9.93
CA GLU A 238 2.79 -14.08 8.63
C GLU A 238 2.15 -13.23 7.53
N CYS A 239 0.86 -12.92 7.64
CA CYS A 239 0.12 -12.07 6.70
C CYS A 239 0.08 -10.61 7.12
N ASN A 240 0.84 -10.24 8.15
CA ASN A 240 0.84 -8.91 8.76
C ASN A 240 -0.54 -8.58 9.39
N GLY A 241 -1.24 -9.57 9.93
CA GLY A 241 -2.51 -9.38 10.61
C GLY A 241 -2.51 -9.85 12.06
N ALA A 242 -3.58 -9.51 12.79
CA ALA A 242 -3.83 -9.97 14.14
C ALA A 242 -5.33 -10.05 14.41
N THR A 243 -5.72 -10.77 15.46
CA THR A 243 -7.10 -10.73 15.96
C THR A 243 -7.21 -9.68 17.05
N VAL A 244 -8.03 -8.65 16.81
CA VAL A 244 -8.34 -7.56 17.73
C VAL A 244 -9.83 -7.63 18.05
N GLU A 245 -10.16 -7.74 19.34
CA GLU A 245 -11.56 -7.79 19.82
C GLU A 245 -12.41 -8.85 19.09
N GLY A 246 -11.82 -10.02 18.82
CA GLY A 246 -12.48 -11.14 18.14
C GLY A 246 -12.55 -11.02 16.62
N ARG A 247 -12.18 -9.87 16.03
CA ARG A 247 -12.12 -9.67 14.57
C ARG A 247 -10.69 -9.78 14.07
N TYR A 248 -10.51 -10.43 12.93
CA TYR A 248 -9.20 -10.44 12.28
C TYR A 248 -9.07 -9.21 11.40
N VAL A 249 -7.92 -8.54 11.46
CA VAL A 249 -7.61 -7.35 10.68
C VAL A 249 -6.16 -7.40 10.25
N TYR A 250 -5.85 -6.71 9.17
CA TYR A 250 -4.48 -6.53 8.72
C TYR A 250 -3.92 -5.20 9.19
N PHE A 251 -2.59 -5.13 9.22
CA PHE A 251 -1.86 -3.91 9.51
C PHE A 251 -0.90 -3.58 8.38
N ALA A 252 -0.76 -2.28 8.12
CA ALA A 252 0.39 -1.73 7.44
C ALA A 252 1.47 -1.42 8.49
N THR A 253 2.73 -1.53 8.09
CA THR A 253 3.89 -1.39 8.99
C THR A 253 4.99 -0.58 8.33
N ASP A 254 5.81 0.13 9.12
CA ASP A 254 6.96 0.90 8.59
C ASP A 254 8.15 0.01 8.21
N THR A 255 8.03 -1.29 8.49
CA THR A 255 8.99 -2.34 8.12
C THR A 255 8.33 -3.39 7.24
N TYR A 256 9.14 -4.20 6.56
CA TYR A 256 8.67 -5.30 5.71
C TYR A 256 7.63 -6.17 6.46
N PRO A 257 6.47 -6.48 5.86
CA PRO A 257 6.16 -6.42 4.43
C PRO A 257 5.53 -5.11 3.93
N PHE A 258 5.45 -4.09 4.79
CA PHE A 258 4.81 -2.78 4.58
C PHE A 258 3.28 -2.81 4.42
N PHE A 259 2.78 -3.67 3.54
CA PHE A 259 1.37 -4.00 3.40
C PHE A 259 1.19 -5.53 3.39
N PRO A 260 -0.03 -6.04 3.67
CA PRO A 260 -0.29 -7.49 3.67
C PRO A 260 0.07 -8.14 2.35
N ARG A 261 0.74 -9.29 2.39
CA ARG A 261 1.13 -10.07 1.19
C ARG A 261 0.46 -11.43 1.11
N CYS A 262 -0.34 -11.77 2.11
CA CYS A 262 -1.21 -12.93 2.07
C CYS A 262 -2.57 -12.63 2.70
N PHE A 263 -3.57 -13.41 2.28
CA PHE A 263 -4.97 -13.13 2.51
C PHE A 263 -5.66 -14.38 3.05
N LYS A 264 -6.40 -14.23 4.15
CA LYS A 264 -7.11 -15.30 4.87
C LYS A 264 -8.58 -15.42 4.45
N GLY A 265 -9.12 -14.42 3.74
CA GLY A 265 -10.46 -14.45 3.16
C GLY A 265 -10.47 -14.80 1.67
N THR A 266 -11.62 -14.55 1.04
CA THR A 266 -11.81 -14.75 -0.39
C THR A 266 -11.34 -13.51 -1.16
N VAL A 267 -10.25 -13.64 -1.91
CA VAL A 267 -9.69 -12.53 -2.70
C VAL A 267 -10.61 -12.15 -3.86
N SER A 268 -10.93 -10.87 -3.95
CA SER A 268 -11.69 -10.26 -5.04
C SER A 268 -11.04 -10.48 -6.40
N ARG A 269 -11.88 -10.74 -7.40
CA ARG A 269 -11.47 -10.87 -8.82
C ARG A 269 -10.81 -9.61 -9.36
N ASP A 270 -11.17 -8.43 -8.85
CA ASP A 270 -10.59 -7.15 -9.27
C ASP A 270 -9.09 -7.06 -8.94
N LEU A 271 -8.67 -7.78 -7.88
CA LEU A 271 -7.30 -7.78 -7.36
C LEU A 271 -6.58 -9.12 -7.54
N GLN A 272 -7.13 -10.03 -8.33
CA GLN A 272 -6.42 -11.23 -8.77
C GLN A 272 -5.39 -10.88 -9.84
N ARG A 273 -4.24 -11.57 -9.83
CA ARG A 273 -3.31 -11.49 -10.96
C ARG A 273 -3.96 -12.14 -12.18
N ARG A 274 -4.15 -11.36 -13.24
CA ARG A 274 -4.51 -11.92 -14.55
C ARG A 274 -3.35 -12.79 -15.03
N ARG A 275 -3.65 -14.03 -15.43
CA ARG A 275 -2.67 -14.98 -15.97
C ARG A 275 -2.19 -14.53 -17.34
#